data_AF-A0A921TBY9-F1
#
_entry.id   AF-A0A921TBY9-F1
#
_cell.length_a   1.000
_cell.length_b   1.000
_cell.length_c   1.000
_cell.angle_alpha   90.00
_cell.angle_beta   90.00
_cell.angle_gamma   90.00
#
_symmetry.space_group_name_H-M   'P 1'
#
loop_
_entity.id
_entity.type
_entity.pdbx_description
1 polymer ?
#
loop_
_entity_poly.entity_id
_entity_poly.type
_entity_poly.pdbx_seq_one_letter_code
_entity_poly.pdbx_strand_id
1 'polypeptide(L)'
;MTNRKTNIAIFAGAAIAFAAGVYLVRSQDTVGDVAWMKAMIPHHSIAILTSERANISDPRVRALADAIIEAQRSEIEEMKLYIADIEANGDAATGTDRVEVSPQN
;
A
#
# COMPACT_ATOMS: atom_id res chain seq x y z
N MET A 1 12.86 45.50 14.16
CA MET A 1 11.41 45.77 14.16
C MET A 1 10.71 44.60 13.48
N THR A 2 9.89 43.85 14.21
CA THR A 2 9.15 42.71 13.66
C THR A 2 8.04 43.20 12.73
N ASN A 3 8.03 42.76 11.47
CA ASN A 3 6.95 43.10 10.55
C ASN A 3 5.73 42.23 10.85
N ARG A 4 4.84 42.76 11.70
CA ARG A 4 3.62 42.05 12.14
C ARG A 4 2.77 41.54 10.99
N LYS A 5 2.68 42.28 9.87
CA LYS A 5 1.92 41.87 8.68
C LYS A 5 2.55 40.66 8.00
N THR A 6 3.87 40.68 7.83
CA THR A 6 4.63 39.55 7.29
C THR A 6 4.46 38.31 8.16
N ASN A 7 4.55 38.45 9.48
CA ASN A 7 4.37 37.31 10.39
C ASN A 7 2.96 36.70 10.30
N ILE A 8 1.92 37.54 10.28
CA ILE A 8 0.53 37.05 10.14
C ILE A 8 0.34 36.32 8.81
N ALA A 9 0.89 36.84 7.72
CA ALA A 9 0.82 36.19 6.41
C ALA A 9 1.51 34.82 6.42
N ILE A 10 2.68 34.70 7.05
CA ILE A 10 3.40 33.42 7.21
C ILE A 10 2.56 32.42 8.00
N PHE A 11 2.02 32.81 9.16
CA PHE A 11 1.22 31.90 9.98
C PHE A 11 -0.08 31.47 9.31
N ALA A 12 -0.78 32.39 8.63
CA ALA A 12 -1.98 32.06 7.88
C ALA A 12 -1.67 31.10 6.72
N GLY A 13 -0.61 31.36 5.97
CA GLY A 13 -0.14 30.47 4.89
C GLY A 13 0.23 29.07 5.42
N ALA A 14 0.94 29.01 6.55
CA ALA A 14 1.29 27.75 7.19
C ALA A 14 0.06 26.97 7.67
N ALA A 15 -0.93 27.65 8.26
CA ALA A 15 -2.17 27.02 8.70
C ALA A 15 -2.98 26.44 7.53
N ILE A 16 -3.05 27.17 6.41
CA ILE A 16 -3.70 26.70 5.18
C ILE A 16 -2.96 25.49 4.60
N ALA A 17 -1.63 25.57 4.45
CA ALA A 17 -0.82 24.46 3.95
C ALA A 17 -0.93 23.22 4.84
N PHE A 18 -0.96 23.41 6.16
CA PHE A 18 -1.15 22.32 7.12
C PHE A 18 -2.54 21.69 6.98
N ALA A 19 -3.61 22.49 6.94
CA ALA A 19 -4.97 21.98 6.77
C ALA A 19 -5.14 21.23 5.43
N ALA A 20 -4.58 21.74 4.34
CA ALA A 20 -4.57 21.08 3.04
C ALA A 20 -3.80 19.76 3.07
N GLY A 21 -2.61 19.73 3.68
CA GLY A 21 -1.83 18.51 3.85
C GLY A 21 -2.57 17.45 4.67
N VAL A 22 -3.20 17.85 5.78
CA VAL A 22 -4.04 16.95 6.62
C VAL A 22 -5.25 16.43 5.85
N TYR A 23 -5.87 17.27 5.01
CA TYR A 23 -6.99 16.85 4.17
C TYR A 23 -6.56 15.78 3.16
N LEU A 24 -5.49 16.04 2.39
CA LEU A 24 -5.01 15.14 1.34
C LEU A 24 -4.57 13.78 1.89
N VAL A 25 -3.82 13.75 3.01
CA VAL A 25 -3.39 12.47 3.61
C VAL A 25 -4.55 11.65 4.18
N ARG A 26 -5.64 12.33 4.59
CA ARG A 26 -6.83 11.65 5.13
C ARG A 26 -7.79 11.18 4.07
N SER A 27 -7.91 11.92 2.97
CA SER A 27 -8.90 11.56 1.95
C SER A 27 -8.45 10.36 1.12
N GLN A 28 -7.13 10.23 0.87
CA GLN A 28 -6.57 9.18 0.01
C GLN A 28 -7.19 9.13 -1.41
N ASP A 29 -8.01 10.13 -1.78
CA ASP A 29 -8.78 10.17 -3.04
C ASP A 29 -7.88 10.13 -4.29
N THR A 30 -6.59 10.43 -4.14
CA THR A 30 -5.62 10.50 -5.23
C THR A 30 -4.81 9.22 -5.42
N VAL A 31 -5.04 8.18 -4.61
CA VAL A 31 -4.34 6.89 -4.75
C VAL A 31 -5.13 5.97 -5.68
N GLY A 32 -4.69 5.86 -6.92
CA GLY A 32 -5.27 4.92 -7.90
C GLY A 32 -4.73 3.50 -7.76
N ASP A 33 -5.40 2.54 -8.40
CA ASP A 33 -5.17 1.09 -8.25
C ASP A 33 -3.71 0.68 -8.44
N VAL A 34 -3.05 1.16 -9.50
CA VAL A 34 -1.63 0.87 -9.77
C VAL A 34 -0.73 1.40 -8.66
N ALA A 35 -0.98 2.62 -8.16
CA ALA A 35 -0.19 3.20 -7.08
C ALA A 35 -0.39 2.43 -5.77
N TRP A 36 -1.63 2.01 -5.49
CA TRP A 36 -1.96 1.17 -4.36
C TRP A 36 -1.21 -0.17 -4.41
N MET A 37 -1.26 -0.89 -5.55
CA MET A 37 -0.58 -2.17 -5.72
C MET A 37 0.94 -2.04 -5.63
N LYS A 38 1.53 -1.01 -6.25
CA LYS A 38 2.98 -0.73 -6.14
C LYS A 38 3.44 -0.46 -4.71
N ALA A 39 2.58 0.14 -3.87
CA ALA A 39 2.85 0.33 -2.45
C ALA A 39 2.63 -0.94 -1.61
N MET A 40 1.71 -1.82 -2.04
CA MET A 40 1.36 -3.02 -1.31
C MET A 40 2.35 -4.19 -1.54
N ILE A 41 2.97 -4.29 -2.72
CA ILE A 41 4.05 -5.26 -2.98
C ILE A 41 5.17 -5.20 -1.93
N PRO A 42 5.79 -4.04 -1.61
CA PRO A 42 6.80 -3.98 -0.57
C PRO A 42 6.23 -4.16 0.84
N HIS A 43 5.00 -3.71 1.11
CA HIS A 43 4.32 -3.98 2.40
C HIS A 43 4.22 -5.48 2.66
N HIS A 44 3.78 -6.25 1.67
CA HIS A 44 3.72 -7.71 1.75
C HIS A 44 5.10 -8.34 1.88
N SER A 45 6.08 -7.85 1.12
CA SER A 45 7.45 -8.34 1.18
C SER A 45 8.06 -8.23 2.58
N ILE A 46 7.69 -7.20 3.35
CA ILE A 46 8.11 -7.05 4.76
C ILE A 46 7.51 -8.17 5.62
N ALA A 47 6.22 -8.49 5.48
CA ALA A 47 5.60 -9.53 6.29
C ALA A 47 6.12 -10.93 5.94
N ILE A 48 6.42 -11.21 4.68
CA ILE A 48 7.15 -12.42 4.26
C ILE A 48 8.50 -12.48 4.97
N LEU A 49 9.30 -11.41 4.86
CA LEU A 49 10.64 -11.34 5.46
C LEU A 49 10.62 -11.53 6.99
N THR A 50 9.65 -10.89 7.66
CA THR A 50 9.47 -11.03 9.11
C THR A 50 9.09 -12.45 9.48
N SER A 51 8.19 -13.08 8.73
CA SER A 51 7.73 -14.45 8.98
C SER A 51 8.84 -15.49 8.75
N GLU A 52 9.63 -15.32 7.69
CA GLU A 52 10.78 -16.18 7.36
C GLU A 52 11.89 -16.11 8.44
N ARG A 53 12.12 -14.92 9.02
CA ARG A 53 13.19 -14.69 9.99
C ARG A 53 12.76 -14.84 11.45
N ALA A 54 11.47 -15.02 11.72
CA ALA A 54 10.97 -15.11 13.08
C ALA A 54 11.42 -16.41 13.76
N ASN A 55 11.98 -16.29 14.97
CA ASN A 55 12.33 -17.43 15.80
C ASN A 55 11.10 -17.94 16.57
N ILE A 56 10.23 -18.69 15.89
CA ILE A 56 8.96 -19.19 16.43
C ILE A 56 9.13 -20.66 16.84
N SER A 57 8.79 -20.97 18.10
CA SER A 57 8.84 -22.32 18.68
C SER A 57 7.48 -23.01 18.77
N ASP A 58 6.38 -22.27 18.91
CA ASP A 58 5.03 -22.87 18.94
C ASP A 58 4.64 -23.32 17.52
N PRO A 59 4.31 -24.62 17.32
CA PRO A 59 4.02 -25.16 15.99
C PRO A 59 2.78 -24.53 15.34
N ARG A 60 1.80 -24.06 16.13
CA ARG A 60 0.60 -23.39 15.60
C ARG A 60 0.96 -22.02 15.02
N VAL A 61 1.88 -21.33 15.68
CA VAL A 61 2.36 -20.01 15.24
C VAL A 61 3.27 -20.14 14.02
N ARG A 62 4.06 -21.23 13.93
CA ARG A 62 4.83 -21.54 12.71
C ARG A 62 3.91 -21.79 11.52
N ALA A 63 2.88 -22.63 11.69
CA ALA A 63 1.91 -22.89 10.63
C ALA A 63 1.19 -21.61 10.16
N LEU A 64 0.89 -20.69 11.08
CA LEU A 64 0.34 -19.38 10.73
C LEU A 64 1.33 -18.55 9.91
N ALA A 65 2.61 -18.51 10.31
CA ALA A 65 3.64 -17.76 9.56
C ALA A 65 3.82 -18.30 8.14
N ASP A 66 3.80 -19.63 7.97
CA ASP A 66 3.94 -20.27 6.66
C ASP A 66 2.71 -19.97 5.77
N ALA A 67 1.50 -20.00 6.35
CA ALA A 67 0.28 -19.60 5.64
C ALA A 67 0.28 -18.12 5.21
N ILE A 68 0.83 -17.22 6.05
CA ILE A 68 1.00 -15.80 5.71
C ILE A 68 1.98 -15.63 4.55
N ILE A 69 3.12 -16.32 4.60
CA ILE A 69 4.12 -16.26 3.51
C ILE A 69 3.48 -16.67 2.20
N GLU A 70 2.73 -17.77 2.21
CA GLU A 70 2.13 -18.31 1.00
C GLU A 70 1.09 -17.36 0.40
N ALA A 71 0.13 -16.92 1.21
CA ALA A 71 -0.90 -15.98 0.77
C ALA A 71 -0.28 -14.71 0.19
N GLN A 72 0.73 -14.15 0.85
CA GLN A 72 1.32 -12.89 0.40
C GLN A 72 2.20 -13.02 -0.84
N ARG A 73 2.81 -14.19 -1.09
CA ARG A 73 3.52 -14.45 -2.35
C ARG A 73 2.54 -14.51 -3.52
N SER A 74 1.43 -15.23 -3.34
CA SER A 74 0.33 -15.28 -4.33
C SER A 74 -0.21 -13.88 -4.64
N GLU A 75 -0.51 -13.08 -3.61
CA GLU A 75 -1.03 -11.71 -3.78
C GLU A 75 -0.02 -10.77 -4.46
N ILE A 76 1.29 -10.93 -4.22
CA ILE A 76 2.32 -10.17 -4.94
C ILE A 76 2.29 -10.49 -6.44
N GLU A 77 2.16 -11.76 -6.82
CA GLU A 77 2.09 -12.14 -8.23
C GLU A 77 0.81 -11.65 -8.89
N GLU A 78 -0.33 -11.71 -8.20
CA GLU A 78 -1.58 -11.13 -8.66
C GLU A 78 -1.45 -9.62 -8.91
N MET A 79 -0.89 -8.87 -7.95
CA MET A 79 -0.68 -7.43 -8.10
C MET A 79 0.24 -7.10 -9.29
N LYS A 80 1.30 -7.87 -9.52
CA LYS A 80 2.17 -7.69 -10.70
C LYS A 80 1.41 -7.93 -12.00
N LEU A 81 0.56 -8.95 -12.05
CA LEU A 81 -0.27 -9.25 -13.22
C LEU A 81 -1.24 -8.10 -13.52
N TYR A 82 -1.97 -7.61 -12.52
CA TYR A 82 -2.90 -6.49 -12.71
C TYR A 82 -2.21 -5.18 -13.04
N ILE A 83 -1.05 -4.87 -12.43
CA ILE A 83 -0.27 -3.69 -12.81
C ILE A 83 0.06 -3.76 -14.31
N ALA A 84 0.58 -4.90 -14.78
CA ALA A 84 0.94 -5.08 -16.18
C ALA A 84 -0.28 -4.99 -17.11
N ASP A 85 -1.41 -5.58 -16.73
CA ASP A 85 -2.65 -5.54 -17.51
C ASP A 85 -3.22 -4.12 -17.59
N ILE A 86 -3.35 -3.42 -16.46
CA ILE A 86 -3.87 -2.04 -16.43
C ILE A 86 -2.95 -1.09 -17.20
N GLU A 87 -1.63 -1.23 -17.09
CA GLU A 87 -0.68 -0.39 -17.83
C GLU A 87 -0.75 -0.65 -19.35
N ALA A 88 -1.12 -1.86 -19.80
CA ALA A 88 -1.23 -2.22 -21.21
C ALA A 88 -2.62 -1.93 -21.81
N ASN A 89 -3.68 -2.22 -21.05
CA ASN A 89 -5.05 -2.35 -21.54
C ASN A 89 -6.05 -1.39 -20.86
N GLY A 90 -5.64 -0.71 -19.78
CA GLY A 90 -6.54 0.10 -18.95
C GLY A 90 -7.34 -0.73 -17.95
N ASP A 91 -8.29 -0.09 -17.26
CA ASP A 91 -9.09 -0.75 -16.22
C ASP A 91 -9.92 -1.90 -16.78
N ALA A 92 -10.00 -2.99 -16.01
CA ALA A 92 -10.82 -4.15 -16.36
C ALA A 92 -12.32 -3.80 -16.42
N ALA A 93 -13.07 -4.54 -17.24
CA ALA A 93 -14.52 -4.36 -17.34
C ALA A 93 -15.21 -4.65 -16.00
N THR A 94 -16.32 -3.95 -15.73
CA THR A 94 -17.14 -4.21 -14.54
C THR A 94 -17.62 -5.66 -14.52
N GLY A 95 -17.38 -6.36 -13.41
CA GLY A 95 -17.72 -7.78 -13.26
C GLY A 95 -16.60 -8.75 -13.68
N THR A 96 -15.41 -8.25 -14.00
CA THR A 96 -14.21 -9.10 -14.13
C THR A 96 -13.87 -9.73 -12.77
N ASP A 97 -13.74 -11.05 -12.73
CA ASP A 97 -13.39 -11.78 -11.52
C ASP A 97 -11.91 -11.60 -11.14
N ARG A 98 -11.64 -11.70 -9.84
CA ARG A 98 -10.29 -11.76 -9.29
C ARG A 98 -9.57 -13.01 -9.81
N VAL A 99 -8.38 -12.83 -10.38
CA VAL A 99 -7.45 -13.91 -10.69
C VAL A 99 -6.81 -14.40 -9.40
N GLU A 100 -7.27 -15.53 -8.89
CA GLU A 100 -6.60 -16.21 -7.78
C GLU A 100 -5.37 -16.94 -8.29
N VAL A 101 -4.18 -16.39 -8.03
CA VAL A 101 -2.92 -17.07 -8.31
C VAL A 101 -2.75 -18.15 -7.25
N SER A 102 -2.85 -19.43 -7.63
CA SER A 102 -2.63 -20.51 -6.68
C SER A 102 -1.17 -20.51 -6.18
N PRO A 103 -0.95 -20.89 -4.91
CA PRO A 103 0.36 -21.23 -4.39
C PRO A 103 1.19 -22.08 -5.35
N GLN A 104 2.43 -21.65 -5.61
CA GLN A 104 3.38 -22.47 -6.35
C GLN A 104 3.91 -23.53 -5.39
N ASN A 105 3.40 -24.76 -5.53
CA ASN A 105 3.80 -25.96 -4.79
C ASN A 105 5.30 -26.09 -4.56
#